data_AF-A0A0B6ZBD7-F1
#
_entry.id   AF-A0A0B6ZBD7-F1
#
_cell.length_a   1.000
_cell.length_b   1.000
_cell.length_c   1.000
_cell.angle_alpha   90.00
_cell.angle_beta   90.00
_cell.angle_gamma   90.00
#
_symmetry.space_group_name_H-M   'P 1'
#
loop_
_entity.id
_entity.type
_entity.pdbx_description
1 polymer ?
#
loop_
_entity_poly.entity_id
_entity_poly.type
_entity_poly.pdbx_seq_one_letter_code
_entity_poly.pdbx_strand_id
1 'polypeptide(L)'
;LQSALGAISDARGLEVEISHNILLYRGVFDCLARYKDLLCMIDWKSSKKPRPLLKNTYDDPVQIAAYIGALNSNDVYLKKYGQVNHGLIVVAYPDGSPAHIHLMNRSVCEQYWQDWTARLYTYYQLIYTEKMATNADKFNVQKQMLRSLGAAQ
;
A
#
# COMPACT_ATOMS: atom_id res chain seq x y z
N LEU A 1 -0.90 5.62 23.47
CA LEU A 1 -2.02 4.83 22.88
C LEU A 1 -3.39 5.19 23.47
N GLN A 2 -3.52 5.27 24.79
CA GLN A 2 -4.82 5.49 25.47
C GLN A 2 -5.59 6.74 25.01
N SER A 3 -4.90 7.83 24.70
CA SER A 3 -5.52 9.06 24.15
C SER A 3 -5.96 8.97 22.68
N ALA A 4 -5.27 8.15 21.88
CA ALA A 4 -5.60 7.97 20.46
C ALA A 4 -6.78 7.00 20.27
N LEU A 5 -6.80 5.91 21.05
CA LEU A 5 -7.86 4.89 21.00
C LEU A 5 -9.22 5.45 21.44
N GLY A 6 -9.25 6.37 22.42
CA GLY A 6 -10.50 6.98 22.90
C GLY A 6 -11.26 7.81 21.86
N ALA A 7 -10.61 8.20 20.76
CA ALA A 7 -11.22 8.94 19.65
C ALA A 7 -11.63 8.04 18.47
N ILE A 8 -11.40 6.73 18.56
CA ILE A 8 -11.72 5.75 17.53
C ILE A 8 -12.99 4.99 17.91
N SER A 9 -13.89 4.84 16.94
CA SER A 9 -15.18 4.16 17.09
C SER A 9 -15.57 3.44 15.79
N ASP A 10 -16.66 2.68 15.79
CA ASP A 10 -17.23 2.04 14.58
C ASP A 10 -16.18 1.29 13.74
N ALA A 11 -15.49 0.31 14.34
CA ALA A 11 -14.54 -0.53 13.64
C ALA A 11 -15.28 -1.44 12.64
N ARG A 12 -15.00 -1.25 11.34
CA ARG A 12 -15.66 -1.95 10.22
C ARG A 12 -14.82 -3.07 9.65
N GLY A 13 -13.50 -3.01 9.78
CA GLY A 13 -12.58 -4.04 9.31
C GLY A 13 -11.28 -4.00 10.11
N LEU A 14 -10.74 -5.18 10.41
CA LEU A 14 -9.43 -5.37 11.03
C LEU A 14 -8.71 -6.45 10.24
N GLU A 15 -7.45 -6.18 9.87
CA GLU A 15 -6.59 -7.11 9.11
C GLU A 15 -7.29 -7.70 7.89
N VAL A 16 -7.85 -6.84 7.05
CA VAL A 16 -8.68 -7.24 5.90
C VAL A 16 -7.86 -7.23 4.62
N GLU A 17 -7.88 -8.35 3.91
CA GLU A 17 -7.33 -8.45 2.56
C GLU A 17 -8.22 -7.71 1.54
N ILE A 18 -7.57 -6.94 0.68
CA ILE A 18 -8.16 -6.19 -0.41
C ILE A 18 -7.33 -6.35 -1.69
N SER A 19 -8.01 -6.30 -2.83
CA SER A 19 -7.39 -6.25 -4.15
C SER A 19 -7.94 -5.12 -5.01
N HIS A 20 -7.06 -4.55 -5.84
CA HIS A 20 -7.44 -3.66 -6.93
C HIS A 20 -7.41 -4.45 -8.24
N ASN A 21 -8.57 -4.82 -8.77
CA ASN A 21 -8.64 -5.76 -9.90
C ASN A 21 -8.13 -5.18 -11.24
N ILE A 22 -8.24 -3.85 -11.43
CA ILE A 22 -7.73 -3.18 -12.64
C ILE A 22 -6.21 -2.95 -12.57
N LEU A 23 -5.72 -2.43 -11.45
CA LEU A 23 -4.29 -2.13 -11.23
C LEU A 23 -3.49 -3.33 -10.70
N LEU A 24 -4.12 -4.49 -10.51
CA LEU A 24 -3.53 -5.80 -10.25
C LEU A 24 -2.56 -5.86 -9.05
N TYR A 25 -2.88 -5.14 -7.97
CA TYR A 25 -2.20 -5.27 -6.68
C TYR A 25 -3.17 -5.69 -5.57
N ARG A 26 -2.62 -6.22 -4.48
CA ARG A 26 -3.34 -6.65 -3.28
C ARG A 26 -2.60 -6.22 -2.03
N GLY A 27 -3.30 -6.20 -0.90
CA GLY A 27 -2.69 -5.96 0.40
C GLY A 27 -3.65 -6.28 1.53
N VAL A 28 -3.14 -6.23 2.75
CA VAL A 28 -3.92 -6.35 3.98
C VAL A 28 -3.76 -5.02 4.70
N PHE A 29 -4.87 -4.38 5.06
CA PHE A 29 -4.84 -3.15 5.86
C PHE A 29 -5.11 -3.48 7.33
N ASP A 30 -4.48 -2.73 8.24
CA ASP A 30 -4.59 -2.98 9.67
C ASP A 30 -6.02 -2.74 10.19
N CYS A 31 -6.60 -1.56 9.92
CA CYS A 31 -7.89 -1.18 10.46
C CYS A 31 -8.66 -0.19 9.59
N LEU A 32 -9.98 -0.38 9.52
CA LEU A 32 -10.94 0.58 8.98
C LEU A 32 -11.93 0.93 10.08
N ALA A 33 -11.90 2.18 10.54
CA ALA A 33 -12.74 2.64 11.64
C ALA A 33 -13.01 4.15 11.54
N ARG A 34 -13.91 4.67 12.38
CA ARG A 34 -14.12 6.11 12.51
C ARG A 34 -13.13 6.71 13.48
N TYR A 35 -12.49 7.81 13.07
CA TYR A 35 -11.73 8.69 13.96
C TYR A 35 -12.42 10.05 13.98
N LYS A 36 -12.97 10.45 15.12
CA LYS A 36 -13.78 11.69 15.25
C LYS A 36 -14.83 11.82 14.13
N ASP A 37 -15.63 10.77 13.97
CA ASP A 37 -16.70 10.62 12.96
C ASP A 37 -16.25 10.52 11.50
N LEU A 38 -14.96 10.61 11.18
CA LEU A 38 -14.44 10.40 9.84
C LEU A 38 -14.08 8.93 9.63
N LEU A 39 -14.64 8.29 8.60
CA LEU A 39 -14.25 6.92 8.23
C LEU A 39 -12.84 6.94 7.62
N CYS A 40 -11.88 6.34 8.32
CA CYS A 40 -10.46 6.39 7.99
C CYS A 40 -9.88 4.99 7.78
N MET A 41 -9.04 4.86 6.76
CA MET A 41 -8.07 3.77 6.66
C MET A 41 -6.94 4.03 7.68
N ILE A 42 -6.77 3.15 8.66
CA ILE A 42 -5.85 3.34 9.79
C ILE A 42 -4.66 2.38 9.67
N ASP A 43 -3.46 2.90 9.87
CA ASP A 43 -2.20 2.15 9.89
C ASP A 43 -1.47 2.42 11.23
N TRP A 44 -1.14 1.35 11.96
CA TRP A 44 -0.54 1.44 13.29
C TRP A 44 0.97 1.24 13.21
N LYS A 45 1.73 2.24 13.66
CA LYS A 45 3.19 2.17 13.67
C LYS A 45 3.75 2.23 15.08
N SER A 46 4.83 1.49 15.31
CA SER A 46 5.67 1.65 16.48
C SER A 46 6.97 2.38 16.10
N SER A 47 7.45 3.29 16.96
CA SER A 47 8.72 3.96 16.70
C SER A 47 9.49 4.27 17.98
N LYS A 48 10.82 4.18 17.92
CA LYS A 48 11.71 4.66 19.00
C LYS A 48 12.04 6.15 18.88
N LYS A 49 11.83 6.74 17.69
CA LYS A 49 12.11 8.15 17.41
C LYS A 49 10.80 8.89 17.19
N PRO A 50 10.63 10.11 17.72
CA PRO A 50 9.45 10.93 17.47
C PRO A 50 9.20 11.14 15.97
N ARG A 51 7.93 11.07 15.58
CA ARG A 51 7.42 11.32 14.22
C ARG A 51 6.42 12.47 14.29
N PRO A 52 6.84 13.73 14.50
CA PRO A 52 5.91 14.82 14.72
C PRO A 52 5.13 15.26 13.49
N LEU A 53 5.68 15.03 12.29
CA LEU A 53 5.11 15.47 11.03
C LEU A 53 4.83 14.27 10.12
N LEU A 54 3.83 14.38 9.24
CA LEU A 54 3.48 13.34 8.27
C LEU A 54 4.70 12.90 7.43
N LYS A 55 5.54 13.85 6.99
CA LYS A 55 6.78 13.55 6.25
C LYS A 55 7.79 12.69 7.00
N ASN A 56 7.64 12.53 8.33
CA ASN A 56 8.49 11.65 9.11
C ASN A 56 8.07 10.18 9.02
N THR A 57 6.91 9.88 8.43
CA THR A 57 6.34 8.51 8.29
C THR A 57 6.74 7.81 6.98
N TYR A 58 7.67 8.39 6.22
CA TYR A 58 8.20 7.80 4.97
C TYR A 58 7.09 7.39 3.98
N ASP A 59 6.91 6.09 3.78
CA ASP A 59 6.00 5.51 2.79
C ASP A 59 4.63 5.13 3.37
N ASP A 60 4.43 5.27 4.68
CA ASP A 60 3.15 5.01 5.33
C ASP A 60 1.97 5.76 4.66
N PRO A 61 2.11 7.04 4.24
CA PRO A 61 1.03 7.74 3.53
C PRO A 61 0.73 7.14 2.15
N VAL A 62 1.77 6.65 1.45
CA VAL A 62 1.63 5.98 0.15
C VAL A 62 0.93 4.64 0.33
N GLN A 63 1.27 3.88 1.38
CA GLN A 63 0.63 2.62 1.73
C GLN A 63 -0.86 2.81 2.02
N ILE A 64 -1.22 3.80 2.84
CA ILE A 64 -2.63 4.14 3.10
C ILE A 64 -3.37 4.50 1.79
N ALA A 65 -2.77 5.34 0.94
CA ALA A 65 -3.40 5.72 -0.33
C ALA A 65 -3.64 4.50 -1.25
N ALA A 66 -2.69 3.56 -1.28
CA ALA A 66 -2.83 2.30 -2.01
C ALA A 66 -4.02 1.47 -1.49
N TYR A 67 -4.19 1.35 -0.18
CA TYR A 67 -5.32 0.62 0.40
C TYR A 67 -6.66 1.28 0.13
N ILE A 68 -6.74 2.61 0.26
CA ILE A 68 -7.94 3.38 -0.08
C ILE A 68 -8.32 3.18 -1.56
N GLY A 69 -7.35 3.26 -2.46
CA GLY A 69 -7.58 3.05 -3.90
C GLY A 69 -8.10 1.65 -4.21
N ALA A 70 -7.52 0.62 -3.61
CA ALA A 70 -7.96 -0.76 -3.79
C ALA A 70 -9.39 -0.99 -3.27
N LEU A 71 -9.67 -0.54 -2.04
CA LEU A 71 -10.99 -0.65 -1.44
C LEU A 71 -12.06 0.05 -2.29
N ASN A 72 -11.80 1.30 -2.68
CA ASN A 72 -12.77 2.09 -3.43
C ASN A 72 -12.95 1.63 -4.89
N SER A 73 -11.98 0.91 -5.47
CA SER A 73 -12.05 0.40 -6.85
C SER A 73 -12.92 -0.84 -7.01
N ASN A 74 -13.36 -1.45 -5.91
CA ASN A 74 -14.06 -2.73 -5.91
C ASN A 74 -15.46 -2.58 -5.31
N ASP A 75 -16.49 -2.77 -6.14
CA ASP A 75 -17.89 -2.61 -5.75
C ASP A 75 -18.31 -3.47 -4.55
N VAL A 76 -17.71 -4.65 -4.38
CA VAL A 76 -18.00 -5.54 -3.24
C VAL A 76 -17.51 -4.91 -1.94
N TYR A 77 -16.28 -4.38 -1.94
CA TYR A 77 -15.72 -3.71 -0.77
C TYR A 77 -16.44 -2.38 -0.50
N LEU A 78 -16.72 -1.60 -1.56
CA LEU A 78 -17.43 -0.33 -1.45
C LEU A 78 -18.83 -0.51 -0.83
N LYS A 79 -19.58 -1.53 -1.27
CA LYS A 79 -20.89 -1.88 -0.68
C LYS A 79 -20.78 -2.34 0.77
N LYS A 80 -19.75 -3.12 1.11
CA LYS A 80 -19.58 -3.69 2.45
C LYS A 80 -19.10 -2.67 3.48
N TYR A 81 -18.14 -1.83 3.11
CA TYR A 81 -17.41 -0.97 4.05
C TYR A 81 -17.77 0.51 3.91
N GLY A 82 -18.32 0.92 2.76
CA GLY A 82 -18.53 2.30 2.37
C GLY A 82 -17.28 2.93 1.72
N GLN A 83 -17.48 4.07 1.07
CA GLN A 83 -16.38 4.83 0.47
C GLN A 83 -15.48 5.41 1.56
N VAL A 84 -14.16 5.26 1.38
CA VAL A 84 -13.15 5.79 2.29
C VAL A 84 -12.39 6.91 1.60
N ASN A 85 -12.27 8.06 2.24
CA ASN A 85 -11.58 9.22 1.68
C ASN A 85 -10.63 9.89 2.68
N HIS A 86 -10.40 9.24 3.83
CA HIS A 86 -9.46 9.69 4.85
C HIS A 86 -8.52 8.56 5.23
N GLY A 87 -7.29 8.94 5.58
CA GLY A 87 -6.27 8.06 6.12
C GLY A 87 -5.88 8.51 7.53
N LEU A 88 -5.39 7.58 8.36
CA LEU A 88 -4.89 7.89 9.69
C LEU A 88 -3.65 7.05 9.98
N ILE A 89 -2.52 7.71 10.21
CA ILE A 89 -1.32 7.03 10.72
C ILE A 89 -1.22 7.32 12.20
N VAL A 90 -1.13 6.26 13.01
CA VAL A 90 -0.97 6.38 14.46
C VAL A 90 0.38 5.83 14.86
N VAL A 91 1.30 6.72 15.26
CA VAL A 91 2.64 6.35 15.71
C VAL A 91 2.67 6.26 17.24
N ALA A 92 2.77 5.04 17.76
CA ALA A 92 2.93 4.74 19.17
C ALA A 92 4.42 4.61 19.56
N TYR A 93 4.73 5.01 20.80
CA TYR A 93 6.08 5.00 21.34
C TYR A 93 6.20 3.98 22.50
N PRO A 94 7.27 3.18 22.56
CA PRO A 94 7.46 2.17 23.60
C PRO A 94 7.57 2.73 25.03
N ASP A 95 7.97 4.00 25.17
CA ASP A 95 8.09 4.70 26.44
C ASP A 95 6.74 5.15 27.04
N GLY A 96 5.63 4.88 26.35
CA GLY A 96 4.29 5.26 26.77
C GLY A 96 3.95 6.72 26.50
N SER A 97 4.86 7.49 25.87
CA SER A 97 4.58 8.88 25.49
C SER A 97 3.37 8.99 24.55
N PRO A 98 2.69 10.16 24.51
CA PRO A 98 1.53 10.35 23.66
C PRO A 98 1.81 10.01 22.20
N ALA A 99 0.90 9.24 21.58
CA ALA A 99 1.03 8.85 20.19
C ALA A 99 0.90 10.09 19.28
N HIS A 100 1.66 10.09 18.19
CA HIS A 100 1.46 11.06 17.12
C HIS A 100 0.39 10.55 16.17
N ILE A 101 -0.56 11.41 15.82
CA ILE A 101 -1.69 11.11 14.95
C ILE A 101 -1.56 11.98 13.70
N HIS A 102 -1.50 11.35 12.54
CA HIS A 102 -1.45 12.05 11.25
C HIS A 102 -2.71 11.73 10.46
N LEU A 103 -3.68 12.64 10.52
CA LEU A 103 -4.89 12.57 9.71
C LEU A 103 -4.59 13.05 8.29
N MET A 104 -4.88 12.21 7.31
CA MET A 104 -4.81 12.52 5.89
C MET A 104 -6.23 12.76 5.40
N ASN A 105 -6.52 13.98 4.95
CA ASN A 105 -7.78 14.28 4.28
C ASN A 105 -7.75 13.77 2.82
N ARG A 106 -8.90 13.89 2.14
CA ARG A 106 -9.05 13.47 0.75
C ARG A 106 -7.97 14.01 -0.17
N SER A 107 -7.68 15.30 -0.12
CA SER A 107 -6.67 15.92 -1.01
C SER A 107 -5.27 15.35 -0.76
N VAL A 108 -4.92 15.11 0.50
CA VAL A 108 -3.63 14.48 0.86
C VAL A 108 -3.58 13.03 0.37
N CYS A 109 -4.66 12.26 0.56
CA CYS A 109 -4.76 10.90 0.04
C CYS A 109 -4.65 10.85 -1.50
N GLU A 110 -5.27 11.80 -2.21
CA GLU A 110 -5.19 11.89 -3.68
C GLU A 110 -3.77 12.24 -4.16
N GLN A 111 -3.02 13.07 -3.43
CA GLN A 111 -1.59 13.33 -3.74
C GLN A 111 -0.75 12.06 -3.60
N TYR A 112 -0.86 11.37 -2.46
CA TYR A 112 -0.11 10.12 -2.26
C TYR A 112 -0.60 8.97 -3.15
N TRP A 113 -1.84 9.02 -3.66
CA TRP A 113 -2.33 8.10 -4.69
C TRP A 113 -1.58 8.29 -6.01
N GLN A 114 -1.26 9.52 -6.39
CA GLN A 114 -0.41 9.79 -7.56
C GLN A 114 0.99 9.22 -7.36
N ASP A 115 1.58 9.40 -6.18
CA ASP A 115 2.89 8.82 -5.84
C ASP A 115 2.85 7.28 -5.89
N TRP A 116 1.81 6.67 -5.31
CA TRP A 116 1.61 5.22 -5.35
C TRP A 116 1.50 4.69 -6.78
N THR A 117 0.64 5.30 -7.61
CA THR A 117 0.42 4.84 -8.99
C THR A 117 1.67 5.01 -9.86
N ALA A 118 2.48 6.05 -9.63
CA ALA A 118 3.78 6.20 -10.28
C ALA A 118 4.78 5.09 -9.87
N ARG A 119 4.83 4.74 -8.57
CA ARG A 119 5.65 3.62 -8.08
C ARG A 119 5.17 2.27 -8.64
N LEU A 120 3.86 2.05 -8.70
CA LEU A 120 3.27 0.84 -9.25
C LEU A 120 3.56 0.70 -10.75
N TYR A 121 3.45 1.79 -11.51
CA TYR A 121 3.85 1.83 -12.91
C TYR A 121 5.33 1.45 -13.07
N THR A 122 6.21 2.04 -12.26
CA THR A 122 7.66 1.75 -12.28
C THR A 122 7.93 0.28 -11.98
N TYR A 123 7.24 -0.29 -10.99
CA TYR A 123 7.31 -1.71 -10.68
C TYR A 123 6.95 -2.59 -11.90
N TYR A 124 5.84 -2.30 -12.58
CA TYR A 124 5.47 -3.08 -13.77
C TYR A 124 6.45 -2.92 -14.93
N GLN A 125 7.06 -1.74 -15.12
CA GLN A 125 8.12 -1.55 -16.12
C GLN A 125 9.35 -2.42 -15.82
N LEU A 126 9.77 -2.49 -14.55
CA LEU A 126 10.88 -3.34 -14.12
C LEU A 126 10.57 -4.82 -14.37
N ILE A 127 9.40 -5.29 -13.93
CA ILE A 127 8.98 -6.68 -14.13
C ILE A 127 8.89 -7.04 -15.62
N TYR A 128 8.38 -6.13 -16.46
CA TYR A 128 8.33 -6.36 -17.90
C TYR A 128 9.74 -6.47 -18.50
N THR A 129 10.64 -5.56 -18.13
CA THR A 129 12.01 -5.53 -18.63
C THR A 129 12.79 -6.80 -18.23
N GLU A 130 12.68 -7.23 -16.98
CA GLU A 130 13.32 -8.47 -16.48
C GLU A 130 12.83 -9.71 -17.23
N LYS A 131 11.52 -9.81 -17.49
CA LYS A 131 10.94 -10.91 -18.27
C LYS A 131 11.47 -10.93 -19.71
N MET A 132 11.59 -9.76 -20.34
CA MET A 132 12.14 -9.66 -21.70
C MET A 132 13.61 -10.07 -21.75
N ALA A 133 14.43 -9.60 -20.80
CA ALA A 133 15.84 -10.01 -20.69
C ALA A 133 15.97 -11.53 -20.50
N THR A 134 15.20 -12.11 -19.58
CA THR A 134 15.21 -13.57 -19.32
C THR A 134 14.81 -14.38 -20.55
N ASN A 135 13.84 -13.91 -21.33
CA ASN A 135 13.41 -14.57 -22.56
C ASN A 135 14.48 -14.49 -23.66
N ALA A 136 15.15 -13.34 -23.80
CA ALA A 136 16.26 -13.17 -24.73
C ALA A 136 17.43 -14.12 -24.38
N ASP A 137 17.77 -14.25 -23.09
CA ASP A 137 18.81 -15.16 -22.62
C ASP A 137 18.48 -16.62 -22.93
N LYS A 138 17.24 -17.07 -22.66
CA LYS A 138 16.77 -18.42 -23.01
C LYS A 138 16.88 -18.69 -24.51
N PHE A 139 16.48 -17.72 -25.34
CA PHE A 139 16.58 -17.84 -26.79
C PHE A 139 18.04 -17.96 -27.25
N ASN A 140 18.95 -17.16 -26.66
CA ASN A 140 20.37 -17.21 -26.98
C ASN A 140 21.01 -18.54 -26.58
N VAL A 141 20.68 -19.09 -25.40
CA VAL A 141 21.14 -20.42 -24.95
C VAL A 141 20.63 -21.53 -25.89
N GLN A 142 19.35 -21.49 -26.28
CA GLN A 142 18.79 -22.47 -27.21
C GLN A 142 19.49 -22.41 -28.59
N LYS A 143 19.76 -21.20 -29.09
CA LYS A 143 20.51 -21.00 -30.34
C LYS A 143 21.95 -21.51 -30.25
N GLN A 144 22.60 -21.37 -29.09
CA GLN A 144 23.94 -21.90 -28.85
C GLN A 144 23.94 -23.44 -28.82
N MET A 145 22.97 -24.07 -28.12
CA MET A 145 22.85 -25.53 -28.08
C MET A 145 22.58 -26.15 -29.46
N LEU A 146 21.72 -25.52 -30.26
CA LEU A 146 21.44 -25.98 -31.63
C LEU A 146 22.69 -25.90 -32.52
N ARG A 147 23.52 -24.87 -32.36
CA ARG A 147 24.80 -24.73 -33.08
C ARG A 147 25.82 -25.80 -32.67
N SER A 148 25.93 -26.12 -31.39
CA SER A 148 26.86 -27.16 -30.92
C SER A 148 26.45 -28.57 -31.36
N LEU A 149 25.14 -28.83 -31.50
CA LEU A 149 24.63 -30.11 -32.01
C LEU A 149 24.83 -30.26 -33.53
N GLY A 150 24.68 -29.18 -34.29
CA GLY A 150 24.90 -29.19 -35.75
C GLY A 150 26.37 -29.21 -36.16
N ALA A 151 27.30 -28.88 -35.27
CA ALA A 151 28.74 -28.96 -35.52
C ALA A 151 29.35 -30.35 -35.20
N ALA A 152 28.55 -31.29 -34.70
CA ALA A 152 28.96 -32.65 -34.32
C ALA A 152 28.52 -33.74 -35.32
N GLN A 153 28.05 -33.35 -36.52
CA GLN A 153 27.74 -34.20 -37.67
C GLN A 153 28.70 -33.89 -38.82
#